data_AF-A0A352YYE5-F1
#
_entry.id   AF-A0A352YYE5-F1
#
_cell.length_a   1.000
_cell.length_b   1.000
_cell.length_c   1.000
_cell.angle_alpha   90.00
_cell.angle_beta   90.00
_cell.angle_gamma   90.00
#
_symmetry.space_group_name_H-M   'P 1'
#
loop_
_entity.id
_entity.type
_entity.pdbx_description
1 polymer ?
#
loop_
_entity_poly.entity_id
_entity_poly.type
_entity_poly.pdbx_seq_one_letter_code
_entity_poly.pdbx_strand_id
1 'polypeptide(L)'
;NKTYVKLYDDLEKYGYDQVPTGSNHSVPENFELTVDYCKKAIDPSRLYGFMTAPWRPTLAPCLERHKEAIGQVAKAMKKNYPRN
;
A
#
# COMPACT_ATOMS: atom_id res chain seq x y z
N ASN A 1 7.71 11.84 -18.21
CA ASN A 1 7.64 11.63 -16.75
C ASN A 1 7.08 10.25 -16.45
N LYS A 2 7.80 9.39 -15.72
CA LYS A 2 7.26 8.12 -15.23
C LYS A 2 6.62 8.37 -13.86
N THR A 3 5.30 8.26 -13.78
CA THR A 3 4.57 8.34 -12.52
C THR A 3 4.41 6.92 -11.99
N TYR A 4 5.06 6.58 -10.87
CA TYR A 4 5.05 5.22 -10.29
C TYR A 4 3.66 4.72 -9.86
N VAL A 5 2.66 5.62 -9.81
CA VAL A 5 1.27 5.32 -9.47
C VAL A 5 0.36 5.14 -10.68
N LYS A 6 0.84 5.39 -11.90
CA LYS A 6 0.02 5.40 -13.13
C LYS A 6 -0.75 4.10 -13.35
N LEU A 7 -0.21 2.97 -12.91
CA LEU A 7 -0.87 1.68 -13.06
C LEU A 7 -2.22 1.64 -12.33
N TYR A 8 -2.33 2.26 -11.15
CA TYR A 8 -3.61 2.32 -10.42
C TYR A 8 -4.68 3.09 -11.20
N ASP A 9 -4.28 4.19 -11.84
CA ASP A 9 -5.17 5.01 -12.67
C ASP A 9 -5.59 4.28 -13.93
N ASP A 10 -4.67 3.56 -14.56
CA ASP A 10 -4.96 2.78 -15.76
C ASP A 10 -5.92 1.63 -15.43
N LEU A 11 -5.68 0.89 -14.35
CA LEU A 11 -6.58 -0.18 -13.91
C LEU A 11 -7.97 0.35 -13.58
N GLU A 12 -8.05 1.50 -12.91
CA GLU A 12 -9.33 2.15 -12.62
C GLU A 12 -10.06 2.57 -13.89
N LYS A 13 -9.34 3.19 -14.84
CA LYS A 13 -9.89 3.61 -16.15
C LYS A 13 -10.52 2.45 -16.91
N TYR A 14 -9.98 1.25 -16.77
CA TYR A 14 -10.50 0.04 -17.43
C TYR A 14 -11.47 -0.77 -16.54
N GLY A 15 -11.76 -0.31 -15.33
CA GLY A 15 -12.78 -0.90 -14.45
C GLY A 15 -12.35 -2.18 -13.75
N TYR A 16 -11.04 -2.39 -13.54
CA TYR A 16 -10.55 -3.56 -12.80
C TYR A 16 -10.72 -3.42 -11.29
N ASP A 17 -11.06 -4.53 -10.63
CA ASP A 17 -10.95 -4.64 -9.17
C ASP A 17 -9.48 -4.63 -8.73
N GLN A 18 -9.19 -3.97 -7.62
CA GLN A 18 -7.81 -3.71 -7.19
C GLN A 18 -7.57 -4.08 -5.73
N VAL A 19 -6.39 -4.68 -5.50
CA VAL A 19 -5.75 -4.81 -4.18
C VAL A 19 -4.37 -4.14 -4.28
N PRO A 20 -4.29 -2.80 -4.18
CA PRO A 20 -3.02 -2.09 -4.30
C PRO A 20 -2.00 -2.60 -3.28
N THR A 21 -0.75 -2.74 -3.76
CA THR A 21 0.32 -3.35 -2.98
C THR A 21 1.43 -2.33 -2.74
N GLY A 22 1.75 -2.09 -1.47
CA GLY A 22 2.83 -1.19 -1.05
C GLY A 22 3.96 -1.94 -0.34
N SER A 23 5.08 -1.26 -0.12
CA SER A 23 6.23 -1.83 0.61
C SER A 23 7.00 -0.77 1.38
N ASN A 24 8.01 -1.20 2.15
CA ASN A 24 9.05 -0.34 2.72
C ASN A 24 10.44 -0.57 2.06
N HIS A 25 10.49 -1.13 0.85
CA HIS A 25 11.75 -1.57 0.24
C HIS A 25 12.67 -0.40 -0.12
N SER A 26 12.18 0.52 -0.97
CA SER A 26 12.94 1.65 -1.50
C SER A 26 12.73 2.93 -0.69
N VAL A 27 11.51 3.09 -0.19
CA VAL A 27 11.06 4.23 0.59
C VAL A 27 10.37 3.65 1.81
N PRO A 28 10.67 4.08 3.05
CA PRO A 28 9.74 3.99 4.19
C PRO A 28 8.43 4.71 3.79
N GLU A 29 7.40 4.98 4.55
CA GLU A 29 6.18 5.71 4.05
C GLU A 29 5.40 5.20 2.79
N ASN A 30 5.95 4.38 1.88
CA ASN A 30 5.39 4.10 0.57
C ASN A 30 4.08 3.32 0.68
N PHE A 31 3.98 2.43 1.67
CA PHE A 31 2.72 1.75 1.96
C PHE A 31 1.63 2.76 2.35
N GLU A 32 1.90 3.69 3.28
CA GLU A 32 0.93 4.71 3.71
C GLU A 32 0.51 5.62 2.54
N LEU A 33 1.49 6.09 1.75
CA LEU A 33 1.22 6.93 0.58
C LEU A 33 0.43 6.18 -0.51
N THR A 34 0.67 4.87 -0.67
CA THR A 34 -0.11 4.03 -1.60
C THR A 34 -1.57 3.95 -1.15
N VAL A 35 -1.81 3.73 0.14
CA VAL A 35 -3.17 3.69 0.71
C VAL A 35 -3.87 5.03 0.51
N ASP A 36 -3.21 6.14 0.86
CA ASP A 36 -3.78 7.48 0.73
C ASP A 36 -4.10 7.86 -0.73
N TYR A 37 -3.26 7.45 -1.68
CA TYR A 37 -3.48 7.69 -3.10
C TYR A 37 -4.67 6.88 -3.62
N CYS A 38 -4.64 5.56 -3.40
CA CYS A 38 -5.63 4.64 -3.96
C CYS A 38 -7.03 4.90 -3.41
N LYS A 39 -7.17 5.30 -2.14
CA LYS A 39 -8.48 5.70 -1.58
C LYS A 39 -9.09 6.94 -2.26
N LYS A 40 -8.28 7.75 -2.95
CA LYS A 40 -8.75 8.92 -3.73
C LYS A 40 -8.96 8.58 -5.21
N ALA A 41 -8.11 7.70 -5.74
CA ALA A 41 -8.07 7.39 -7.17
C ALA A 41 -9.02 6.27 -7.59
N ILE A 42 -9.25 5.28 -6.74
CA ILE A 42 -10.01 4.05 -7.07
C ILE A 42 -11.40 4.14 -6.46
N ASP A 43 -12.42 3.76 -7.23
CA ASP A 43 -13.79 3.67 -6.76
C ASP A 43 -13.89 2.68 -5.58
N PRO A 44 -14.54 3.06 -4.45
CA PRO A 44 -14.65 2.19 -3.28
C PRO A 44 -15.28 0.81 -3.57
N SER A 45 -16.12 0.68 -4.60
CA SER A 45 -16.71 -0.60 -5.02
C SER A 45 -15.71 -1.56 -5.66
N ARG A 46 -14.57 -1.04 -6.17
CA ARG A 46 -13.49 -1.80 -6.81
C ARG A 46 -12.23 -1.90 -5.94
N LEU A 47 -12.17 -1.19 -4.81
CA LEU A 47 -11.03 -1.20 -3.89
C LEU A 47 -11.24 -2.24 -2.77
N TYR A 48 -10.74 -3.45 -2.97
CA TYR A 48 -11.02 -4.58 -2.06
C TYR A 48 -10.14 -4.61 -0.82
N GLY A 49 -9.07 -3.80 -0.80
CA GLY A 49 -8.16 -3.71 0.33
C GLY A 49 -6.74 -3.40 -0.12
N PHE A 50 -5.77 -3.67 0.76
CA PHE A 50 -4.36 -3.39 0.52
C PHE A 50 -3.49 -4.55 0.98
N MET A 51 -2.40 -4.80 0.27
CA MET A 51 -1.40 -5.82 0.63
C MET A 51 -0.04 -5.16 0.89
N THR A 52 0.64 -5.57 1.96
CA THR A 52 2.04 -5.16 2.21
C THR A 52 3.00 -6.25 1.74
N ALA A 53 4.05 -5.85 1.02
CA ALA A 53 5.11 -6.74 0.57
C ALA A 53 6.48 -6.10 0.87
N PRO A 54 7.14 -6.42 2.00
CA PRO A 54 8.40 -5.76 2.39
C PRO A 54 9.58 -6.03 1.44
N TRP A 55 9.44 -6.98 0.52
CA TRP A 55 10.47 -7.44 -0.41
C TRP A 55 11.79 -7.75 0.32
N ARG A 56 11.69 -8.46 1.44
CA ARG A 56 12.81 -8.99 2.22
C ARG A 56 12.57 -10.47 2.47
N PRO A 57 13.62 -11.30 2.48
CA PRO A 57 13.49 -12.70 2.87
C PRO A 57 13.23 -12.81 4.37
N THR A 58 12.60 -13.91 4.80
CA THR A 58 12.34 -14.23 6.20
C THR A 58 13.62 -14.71 6.90
N LEU A 59 14.59 -13.81 7.06
CA LEU A 59 15.88 -14.05 7.71
C LEU A 59 16.04 -13.11 8.90
N ALA A 60 16.75 -13.56 9.94
CA ALA A 60 16.96 -12.77 11.17
C ALA A 60 17.50 -11.35 10.92
N PRO A 61 18.47 -11.11 10.01
CA PRO A 61 18.94 -9.75 9.71
C PRO A 61 17.87 -8.82 9.11
N CYS A 62 16.77 -9.38 8.59
CA CYS A 62 15.67 -8.61 8.01
C CYS A 62 14.53 -8.34 9.00
N LEU A 63 14.60 -8.85 10.24
CA LEU A 63 13.48 -8.78 11.19
C LEU A 63 12.98 -7.34 11.42
N GLU A 64 13.89 -6.39 11.61
CA GLU A 64 13.50 -4.99 11.84
C GLU A 64 12.77 -4.40 10.62
N ARG A 65 13.20 -4.70 9.39
CA ARG A 65 12.47 -4.28 8.19
C ARG A 65 11.07 -4.86 8.11
N HIS A 66 10.85 -6.08 8.60
CA HIS A 66 9.50 -6.67 8.65
C HIS A 66 8.64 -5.98 9.70
N LYS A 67 9.19 -5.70 10.89
CA LYS A 67 8.50 -4.96 11.95
C LYS A 67 8.11 -3.55 11.48
N GLU A 68 9.01 -2.86 10.79
CA GLU A 68 8.74 -1.55 10.18
C GLU A 68 7.57 -1.62 9.18
N ALA A 69 7.54 -2.64 8.32
CA ALA A 69 6.44 -2.81 7.36
C ALA A 69 5.09 -3.04 8.06
N ILE A 70 5.07 -3.86 9.13
CA ILE A 70 3.89 -4.02 9.99
C ILE A 70 3.49 -2.67 10.60
N GLY A 71 4.45 -1.89 11.08
CA GLY A 71 4.23 -0.55 11.61
C GLY A 71 3.58 0.41 10.60
N GLN A 72 3.99 0.36 9.33
CA GLN A 72 3.35 1.16 8.27
C GLN A 72 1.90 0.74 8.01
N VAL A 73 1.61 -0.56 8.02
CA VAL A 73 0.22 -1.05 7.93
C VAL A 73 -0.61 -0.50 9.08
N ALA A 74 -0.10 -0.59 10.32
CA ALA A 74 -0.79 -0.10 11.50
C ALA A 74 -1.09 1.42 11.42
N LYS A 75 -0.14 2.22 10.95
CA LYS A 75 -0.34 3.67 10.73
C LYS A 75 -1.38 3.95 9.67
N ALA A 76 -1.31 3.26 8.52
CA ALA A 76 -2.29 3.40 7.44
C ALA A 76 -3.70 3.04 7.92
N MET A 77 -3.85 1.95 8.68
CA MET A 77 -5.12 1.54 9.28
C MET A 77 -5.65 2.61 10.24
N LYS A 78 -4.84 3.09 11.18
CA LYS A 78 -5.25 4.13 12.15
C LYS A 78 -5.75 5.39 11.46
N LYS A 79 -5.08 5.81 10.39
CA LYS A 79 -5.43 7.02 9.63
C LYS A 79 -6.69 6.85 8.78
N ASN A 80 -6.79 5.72 8.06
CA ASN A 80 -7.77 5.55 6.99
C ASN A 80 -9.00 4.72 7.39
N TYR A 81 -8.94 4.04 8.54
CA TYR A 81 -9.99 3.19 9.10
C TYR A 81 -10.04 3.37 10.64
N PRO A 82 -10.33 4.59 11.14
CA PRO A 82 -10.43 4.81 12.57
C PRO A 82 -11.53 3.93 13.16
N ARG A 83 -11.21 3.20 14.24
CA ARG A 83 -12.22 2.48 15.01
C ARG A 83 -12.96 3.49 15.88
N ASN A 84 -14.29 3.46 15.81
CA ASN A 84 -15.19 4.18 16.72
C ASN A 84 -15.07 3.61 18.14
#